data_AF-A0A965KR44-F1
#
_entry.id   AF-A0A965KR44-F1
#
_cell.length_a   1.000
_cell.length_b   1.000
_cell.length_c   1.000
_cell.angle_alpha   90.00
_cell.angle_beta   90.00
_cell.angle_gamma   90.00
#
_symmetry.space_group_name_H-M   'P 1'
#
loop_
_entity.id
_entity.type
_entity.pdbx_description
1 polymer ?
#
loop_
_entity_poly.entity_id
_entity_poly.type
_entity_poly.pdbx_seq_one_letter_code
_entity_poly.pdbx_strand_id
1 'polypeptide(L)'
;MDTLSQLKRYTTVVADTGDFERMRQFQPQDATTNPSLILKAVQQSSYSNLVADVKRSNPKASPAQLIDRVLVAFGGEILKIVPGRVSTEVDARLSFDTAATIRKAREIIALYESAGIDRARVLIKLASTWE
;
A
#
# COMPACT_ATOMS: atom_id res chain seq x y z
N MET A 1 19.59 -17.84 18.11
CA MET A 1 19.21 -17.01 16.95
C MET A 1 18.06 -17.71 16.25
N ASP A 2 16.87 -17.11 16.25
CA ASP A 2 15.67 -17.71 15.67
C ASP A 2 15.74 -17.79 14.14
N THR A 3 14.82 -18.54 13.52
CA THR A 3 14.80 -18.80 12.07
C THR A 3 14.69 -17.51 11.25
N LEU A 4 13.93 -16.51 11.70
CA LEU A 4 13.78 -15.24 10.98
C LEU A 4 15.09 -14.45 10.98
N SER A 5 15.77 -14.40 12.13
CA SER A 5 17.08 -13.77 12.25
C SER A 5 18.14 -14.40 11.33
N GLN A 6 18.08 -15.72 11.14
CA GLN A 6 18.97 -16.42 10.21
C GLN A 6 18.64 -16.10 8.75
N LEU A 7 17.35 -16.04 8.37
CA LEU A 7 16.90 -15.71 7.02
C LEU A 7 17.33 -14.29 6.59
N LYS A 8 17.26 -13.30 7.49
CA LYS A 8 17.65 -11.91 7.22
C LYS A 8 19.11 -11.76 6.76
N ARG A 9 19.98 -12.75 7.00
CA ARG A 9 21.38 -12.74 6.53
C ARG A 9 21.53 -13.07 5.04
N TYR A 10 20.54 -13.73 4.45
CA TYR A 10 20.59 -14.24 3.07
C TYR A 10 19.58 -13.55 2.17
N THR A 11 18.46 -13.10 2.74
CA THR A 11 17.33 -12.56 1.99
C THR A 11 16.80 -11.31 2.68
N THR A 12 16.47 -10.30 1.87
CA THR A 12 15.68 -9.15 2.33
C THR A 12 14.27 -9.58 2.69
N VAL A 13 13.92 -9.50 3.97
CA VAL A 13 12.58 -9.86 4.45
C VAL A 13 11.60 -8.72 4.21
N VAL A 14 10.45 -9.08 3.65
CA VAL A 14 9.33 -8.19 3.33
C VAL A 14 8.09 -8.69 4.06
N ALA A 15 7.28 -7.78 4.63
CA ALA A 15 6.02 -8.15 5.26
C ALA A 15 4.85 -8.02 4.27
N ASP A 16 4.08 -9.10 4.10
CA ASP A 16 2.88 -9.12 3.25
C ASP A 16 1.61 -8.95 4.10
N THR A 17 1.32 -7.70 4.49
CA THR A 17 0.19 -7.38 5.37
C THR A 17 -0.16 -5.89 5.30
N GLY A 18 -1.40 -5.54 5.67
CA GLY A 18 -1.80 -4.17 5.99
C GLY A 18 -1.79 -3.85 7.49
N ASP A 19 -1.33 -4.80 8.33
CA ASP A 19 -1.32 -4.70 9.79
C ASP A 19 -0.01 -4.08 10.31
N PHE A 20 -0.11 -2.85 10.83
CA PHE A 20 1.03 -2.06 11.29
C PHE A 20 1.71 -2.67 12.51
N GLU A 21 0.96 -3.31 13.41
CA GLU A 21 1.53 -3.90 14.63
C GLU A 21 2.46 -5.07 14.31
N ARG A 22 2.07 -5.89 13.32
CA ARG A 22 2.93 -6.96 12.81
C ARG A 22 4.21 -6.41 12.18
N MET A 23 4.12 -5.31 11.44
CA MET A 23 5.31 -4.68 10.87
C MET A 23 6.26 -4.15 11.95
N ARG A 24 5.72 -3.50 13.00
CA ARG A 24 6.52 -3.05 14.15
C ARG A 24 7.19 -4.20 14.88
N GLN A 25 6.48 -5.32 15.04
CA GLN A 25 6.99 -6.52 15.70
C GLN A 25 8.17 -7.14 14.92
N PHE A 26 8.05 -7.30 13.60
CA PHE A 26 9.02 -8.07 12.81
C PHE A 26 10.09 -7.22 12.10
N GLN A 27 9.91 -5.89 12.06
CA GLN A 27 10.84 -4.92 11.46
C GLN A 27 11.34 -5.38 10.08
N PRO A 28 10.44 -5.49 9.09
CA PRO A 28 10.80 -5.87 7.72
C PRO A 28 11.50 -4.70 7.01
N GLN A 29 12.19 -5.01 5.90
CA GLN A 29 12.81 -3.99 5.05
C GLN A 29 11.76 -3.24 4.21
N ASP A 30 10.93 -3.99 3.49
CA ASP A 30 9.84 -3.50 2.65
C ASP A 30 8.51 -4.07 3.16
N ALA A 31 7.39 -3.58 2.65
CA ALA A 31 6.07 -4.17 2.87
C ALA A 31 5.25 -4.23 1.57
N THR A 32 4.40 -5.24 1.46
CA THR A 32 3.48 -5.40 0.33
C THR A 32 2.04 -5.40 0.81
N THR A 33 1.21 -4.69 0.06
CA THR A 33 -0.25 -4.76 0.21
C THR A 33 -0.87 -5.26 -1.09
N ASN A 34 -2.14 -5.64 -1.01
CA ASN A 34 -3.02 -5.97 -2.12
C ASN A 34 -4.46 -5.63 -1.72
N PRO A 35 -5.44 -5.65 -2.65
CA PRO A 35 -6.81 -5.27 -2.33
C PRO A 35 -7.41 -6.05 -1.15
N SER A 36 -7.14 -7.36 -1.04
CA SER A 36 -7.63 -8.21 0.03
C SER A 36 -7.03 -7.86 1.40
N LEU A 37 -5.72 -7.56 1.44
CA LEU A 37 -5.04 -7.17 2.68
C LEU A 37 -5.54 -5.83 3.21
N ILE A 38 -5.77 -4.86 2.32
CA ILE A 38 -6.35 -3.57 2.72
C ILE A 38 -7.80 -3.74 3.15
N LEU A 39 -8.61 -4.52 2.41
CA LEU A 39 -9.99 -4.80 2.81
C LEU A 39 -10.06 -5.41 4.22
N LYS A 40 -9.18 -6.36 4.53
CA LYS A 40 -9.08 -6.95 5.86
C LYS A 40 -8.65 -5.92 6.91
N ALA A 41 -7.70 -5.05 6.59
CA ALA A 41 -7.22 -4.03 7.52
C ALA A 41 -8.31 -2.99 7.84
N VAL A 42 -9.01 -2.44 6.84
CA VAL A 42 -10.04 -1.41 7.08
C VAL A 42 -11.24 -1.90 7.91
N GLN A 43 -11.43 -3.21 8.03
CA GLN A 43 -12.45 -3.82 8.89
C GLN A 43 -12.05 -3.84 10.37
N GLN A 44 -10.77 -3.60 10.70
CA GLN A 44 -10.30 -3.54 12.08
C GLN A 44 -10.55 -2.16 12.68
N SER A 45 -11.07 -2.14 13.91
CA SER A 45 -11.39 -0.88 14.63
C SER A 45 -10.19 0.04 14.78
N SER A 46 -8.99 -0.51 14.98
CA SER A 46 -7.72 0.23 15.09
C SER A 46 -7.41 1.13 13.89
N TYR A 47 -7.94 0.81 12.70
CA TYR A 47 -7.67 1.54 11.47
C TYR A 47 -8.86 2.35 10.96
N SER A 48 -9.98 2.35 11.71
CA SER A 48 -11.20 3.07 11.35
C SER A 48 -11.00 4.58 11.22
N ASN A 49 -10.17 5.17 12.09
CA ASN A 49 -9.84 6.59 12.06
C ASN A 49 -9.15 6.98 10.75
N LEU A 50 -8.22 6.18 10.25
CA LEU A 50 -7.51 6.46 8.99
C LEU A 50 -8.49 6.57 7.81
N VAL A 51 -9.47 5.65 7.73
CA VAL A 51 -10.50 5.68 6.69
C VAL A 51 -11.44 6.87 6.87
N ALA A 52 -11.85 7.16 8.11
CA ALA A 52 -12.71 8.29 8.43
C ALA A 52 -12.05 9.64 8.07
N ASP A 53 -10.74 9.77 8.33
CA ASP A 53 -9.97 10.98 8.04
C ASP A 53 -9.79 11.18 6.53
N VAL A 54 -9.55 10.11 5.77
CA VAL A 54 -9.54 10.17 4.30
C VAL A 54 -10.89 10.64 3.78
N LYS A 55 -12.00 10.11 4.28
CA LYS A 55 -13.35 10.52 3.88
C LYS A 55 -13.64 11.97 4.23
N ARG A 56 -13.29 12.39 5.45
CA ARG A 56 -13.50 13.76 5.96
C ARG A 56 -12.71 14.79 5.15
N SER A 57 -11.48 14.46 4.78
CA SER A 57 -10.60 15.34 4.02
C SER A 57 -10.97 15.43 2.54
N ASN A 58 -11.84 14.54 2.04
CA ASN A 58 -12.21 14.44 0.63
C ASN A 58 -13.74 14.34 0.44
N PRO A 59 -14.53 15.32 0.91
CA PRO A 59 -16.00 15.21 0.97
C PRO A 59 -16.67 15.14 -0.41
N LYS A 60 -15.98 15.58 -1.48
CA LYS A 60 -16.48 15.57 -2.86
C LYS A 60 -15.91 14.42 -3.71
N ALA A 61 -15.08 13.55 -3.13
CA ALA A 61 -14.47 12.45 -3.87
C ALA A 61 -15.49 11.34 -4.14
N SER A 62 -15.42 10.76 -5.33
CA SER A 62 -16.20 9.56 -5.66
C SER A 62 -15.71 8.35 -4.83
N PRO A 63 -16.51 7.28 -4.71
CA PRO A 63 -16.07 6.06 -4.03
C PRO A 63 -14.74 5.50 -4.56
N ALA A 64 -14.55 5.53 -5.89
CA ALA A 64 -13.30 5.07 -6.50
C ALA A 64 -12.09 5.94 -6.09
N GLN A 65 -12.26 7.27 -6.08
CA GLN A 65 -11.22 8.19 -5.62
C GLN A 65 -10.93 8.03 -4.13
N LEU A 66 -11.93 7.73 -3.31
CA LEU A 66 -11.74 7.46 -1.89
C LEU A 66 -10.94 6.18 -1.66
N ILE A 67 -11.20 5.13 -2.44
CA ILE A 67 -10.42 3.88 -2.37
C ILE A 67 -8.95 4.15 -2.65
N ASP A 68 -8.62 4.83 -3.75
CA ASP A 68 -7.22 5.16 -4.09
C ASP A 68 -6.53 5.94 -2.96
N ARG A 69 -7.24 6.90 -2.36
CA ARG A 69 -6.71 7.69 -1.23
C ARG A 69 -6.55 6.86 0.05
N VAL A 70 -7.43 5.89 0.31
CA VAL A 70 -7.26 4.94 1.42
C VAL A 70 -6.03 4.07 1.18
N LEU A 71 -5.83 3.54 -0.04
CA LEU A 71 -4.63 2.76 -0.37
C LEU A 71 -3.34 3.55 -0.10
N VAL A 72 -3.30 4.81 -0.56
CA VAL A 72 -2.16 5.70 -0.35
C VAL A 72 -1.97 6.07 1.12
N ALA A 73 -3.05 6.32 1.86
CA ALA A 73 -2.98 6.62 3.28
C ALA A 73 -2.39 5.44 4.08
N PHE A 74 -2.81 4.21 3.78
CA PHE A 74 -2.21 3.02 4.38
C PHE A 74 -0.73 2.89 4.02
N GLY A 75 -0.35 3.08 2.76
CA GLY A 75 1.05 3.03 2.37
C GLY A 75 1.89 4.12 3.04
N GLY A 76 1.33 5.31 3.24
CA GLY A 76 1.97 6.38 4.00
C GLY A 76 2.25 5.98 5.45
N GLU A 77 1.29 5.36 6.15
CA GLU A 77 1.51 4.84 7.50
C GLU A 77 2.55 3.71 7.51
N ILE A 78 2.52 2.80 6.53
CA ILE A 78 3.51 1.72 6.38
C ILE A 78 4.93 2.28 6.23
N LEU A 79 5.11 3.32 5.40
CA LEU A 79 6.41 3.93 5.13
C LEU A 79 7.02 4.67 6.33
N LYS A 80 6.21 5.01 7.34
CA LYS A 80 6.70 5.49 8.65
C LYS A 80 7.29 4.37 9.50
N ILE A 81 7.00 3.10 9.17
CA ILE A 81 7.42 1.92 9.93
C ILE A 81 8.61 1.23 9.25
N VAL A 82 8.51 1.03 7.93
CA VAL A 82 9.53 0.32 7.16
C VAL A 82 10.57 1.29 6.59
N PRO A 83 11.87 0.94 6.58
CA PRO A 83 12.91 1.80 6.03
C PRO A 83 12.92 1.80 4.50
N GLY A 84 12.45 0.73 3.87
CA GLY A 84 12.41 0.56 2.43
C GLY A 84 11.07 0.95 1.82
N ARG A 85 10.52 0.11 0.95
CA ARG A 85 9.42 0.46 0.05
C ARG A 85 8.09 -0.15 0.48
N VAL A 86 7.00 0.44 -0.01
CA VAL A 86 5.66 -0.15 0.04
C VAL A 86 5.15 -0.48 -1.35
N SER A 87 4.61 -1.69 -1.54
CA SER A 87 3.88 -2.04 -2.76
C SER A 87 2.39 -1.73 -2.62
N THR A 88 1.86 -0.96 -3.57
CA THR A 88 0.43 -0.62 -3.69
C THR A 88 -0.10 -1.11 -5.02
N GLU A 89 -1.19 -1.87 -4.99
CA GLU A 89 -1.75 -2.50 -6.19
C GLU A 89 -2.77 -1.60 -6.88
N VAL A 90 -2.74 -1.58 -8.21
CA VAL A 90 -3.80 -0.95 -9.01
C VAL A 90 -5.10 -1.74 -8.90
N ASP A 91 -6.20 -1.13 -9.32
CA ASP A 91 -7.48 -1.82 -9.45
C ASP A 91 -7.38 -2.98 -10.44
N ALA A 92 -7.54 -4.21 -9.95
CA ALA A 92 -7.44 -5.43 -10.76
C ALA A 92 -8.47 -5.49 -11.90
N ARG A 93 -9.56 -4.69 -11.86
CA ARG A 93 -10.50 -4.56 -12.97
C ARG A 93 -9.89 -3.96 -14.23
N LEU A 94 -8.72 -3.31 -14.10
CA LEU A 94 -7.99 -2.71 -15.21
C LEU A 94 -6.94 -3.65 -15.83
N SER A 95 -6.81 -4.89 -15.32
CA SER A 95 -5.71 -5.81 -15.70
C SER A 95 -5.64 -6.14 -17.20
N PHE A 96 -6.72 -5.93 -17.95
CA PHE A 96 -6.77 -6.18 -19.39
C PHE A 96 -6.89 -4.89 -20.22
N ASP A 97 -6.46 -3.76 -19.64
CA ASP A 97 -6.38 -2.45 -20.31
C ASP A 97 -5.06 -1.76 -19.93
N THR A 98 -4.04 -1.90 -20.80
CA THR A 98 -2.71 -1.29 -20.63
C THR A 98 -2.79 0.21 -20.35
N ALA A 99 -3.61 0.92 -21.12
CA ALA A 99 -3.68 2.37 -21.05
C ALA A 99 -4.34 2.83 -19.74
N ALA A 100 -5.41 2.17 -19.31
CA ALA A 100 -6.05 2.45 -18.03
C ALA A 100 -5.14 2.09 -16.85
N THR A 101 -4.43 0.97 -16.93
CA THR A 101 -3.47 0.55 -15.91
C THR A 101 -2.34 1.56 -15.73
N ILE A 102 -1.73 2.04 -16.83
CA ILE A 102 -0.68 3.07 -16.78
C ILE A 102 -1.22 4.38 -16.19
N ARG A 103 -2.43 4.80 -16.59
CA ARG A 103 -3.06 6.01 -16.01
C ARG A 103 -3.27 5.85 -14.50
N LYS A 104 -3.85 4.73 -14.06
CA LYS A 104 -4.09 4.45 -12.63
C LYS A 104 -2.79 4.40 -11.83
N ALA A 105 -1.75 3.74 -12.35
CA ALA A 105 -0.43 3.71 -11.72
C ALA A 105 0.14 5.12 -11.48
N ARG A 106 0.05 5.99 -12.50
CA ARG A 106 0.52 7.39 -12.40
C ARG A 106 -0.33 8.22 -11.44
N GLU A 107 -1.65 8.01 -11.41
CA GLU A 107 -2.54 8.65 -10.45
C GLU A 107 -2.17 8.29 -9.00
N ILE A 108 -1.91 7.01 -8.72
CA ILE A 108 -1.50 6.55 -7.38
C ILE A 108 -0.15 7.18 -6.99
N ILE A 109 0.84 7.21 -7.89
CA ILE A 109 2.12 7.88 -7.63
C ILE A 109 1.92 9.38 -7.34
N ALA A 110 1.09 10.07 -8.13
CA ALA A 110 0.81 11.48 -7.90
C ALA A 110 0.14 11.74 -6.54
N LEU A 111 -0.71 10.82 -6.07
CA LEU A 111 -1.29 10.88 -4.73
C LEU A 111 -0.22 10.72 -3.64
N TYR A 112 0.73 9.78 -3.79
CA TYR A 112 1.86 9.65 -2.86
C TYR A 112 2.72 10.92 -2.82
N GLU A 113 3.06 11.47 -3.99
CA GLU A 113 3.85 12.71 -4.08
C GLU A 113 3.12 13.90 -3.46
N SER A 114 1.80 13.99 -3.64
CA SER A 114 0.97 15.02 -2.99
C SER A 114 0.94 14.88 -1.45
N ALA A 115 1.20 13.69 -0.93
CA ALA A 115 1.36 13.41 0.49
C ALA A 115 2.82 13.58 0.98
N GLY A 116 3.72 14.09 0.13
CA GLY A 116 5.13 14.31 0.46
C GLY A 116 5.99 13.04 0.44
N ILE A 117 5.52 11.97 -0.19
CA ILE A 117 6.23 10.69 -0.27
C ILE A 117 6.93 10.58 -1.63
N ASP A 118 8.25 10.37 -1.60
CA ASP A 118 9.05 10.16 -2.81
C ASP A 118 8.61 8.86 -3.51
N ARG A 119 8.38 8.93 -4.82
CA ARG A 119 8.07 7.77 -5.68
C ARG A 119 9.09 6.64 -5.56
N ALA A 120 10.34 6.92 -5.20
CA ALA A 120 11.37 5.90 -4.96
C ALA A 120 11.03 4.96 -3.78
N ARG A 121 10.16 5.39 -2.86
CA ARG A 121 9.65 4.59 -1.72
C ARG A 121 8.44 3.73 -2.10
N VAL A 122 7.94 3.80 -3.33
CA VAL A 122 6.69 3.15 -3.75
C VAL A 122 6.92 2.20 -4.91
N LEU A 123 6.32 1.01 -4.84
CA LEU A 123 6.23 0.08 -5.95
C LEU A 123 4.76 -0.04 -6.38
N ILE A 124 4.45 0.23 -7.64
CA ILE A 124 3.12 -0.06 -8.19
C ILE A 124 3.04 -1.53 -8.56
N LYS A 125 2.06 -2.22 -8.01
CA LYS A 125 1.81 -3.64 -8.26
C LYS A 125 0.69 -3.79 -9.29
N LEU A 126 0.93 -4.68 -10.26
CA LEU A 126 0.05 -5.00 -11.38
C LEU A 126 -0.19 -6.51 -11.39
N ALA A 127 -1.31 -6.94 -11.97
CA ALA A 127 -1.46 -8.34 -12.37
C ALA A 127 -0.54 -8.62 -13.56
N SER A 128 0.09 -9.80 -13.59
CA SER A 128 0.98 -10.20 -14.68
C SER A 128 0.22 -10.78 -15.87
N THR A 129 -0.69 -9.99 -16.43
CA THR A 129 -1.36 -10.24 -17.71
C THR A 129 -0.45 -9.81 -18.87
N TRP A 130 -0.93 -9.93 -20.12
CA TRP A 130 -0.14 -9.52 -21.29
C TRP A 130 -0.11 -8.00 -21.47
N GLU A 131 -1.23 -7.35 -21.15
CA GLU A 131 -1.47 -5.92 -21.21
C GLU A 131 -0.60 -5.09 -20.25
#